data_AF-A0A935YYK1-F1
#
_entry.id   AF-A0A935YYK1-F1
#
_cell.length_a   1.000
_cell.length_b   1.000
_cell.length_c   1.000
_cell.angle_alpha   90.00
_cell.angle_beta   90.00
_cell.angle_gamma   90.00
#
_symmetry.space_group_name_H-M   'P 1'
#
loop_
_entity.id
_entity.type
_entity.pdbx_description
1 polymer ?
#
loop_
_entity_poly.entity_id
_entity_poly.type
_entity_poly.pdbx_seq_one_letter_code
_entity_poly.pdbx_strand_id
1 'polypeptide(L)'
;MHVEFYDPASDGWHRGPSLNDGRTFAAIQPCLLTHPGGETQMLCRTRQATIGSCRSQDGGKTWSPLEASELPNPDSGIDAVNLASGHVLLVYNHSQTGRSPLNLAISSDGKHWSAVGVLEDEPGEFSYPAIIMDTAGRVHVTYTWNRRRIRHVAFLAEDIRPLPMEHGMWPAGAPKLGAPKLPPSPPKLSRLRRRWRAAVKPPEMR
;
A
#
# COMPACT_ATOMS: atom_id res chain seq x y z
N MET A 1 1.46 -21.41 9.67
CA MET A 1 0.85 -20.28 10.40
C MET A 1 -0.34 -20.77 11.19
N HIS A 2 -0.77 -20.05 12.24
CA HIS A 2 -2.02 -20.30 12.98
C HIS A 2 -2.64 -18.96 13.38
N VAL A 3 -3.92 -18.97 13.78
CA VAL A 3 -4.62 -17.81 14.36
C VAL A 3 -4.84 -18.06 15.85
N GLU A 4 -4.75 -17.02 16.67
CA GLU A 4 -5.04 -17.07 18.10
C GLU A 4 -6.25 -16.19 18.41
N PHE A 5 -7.12 -16.68 19.30
CA PHE A 5 -8.36 -16.03 19.69
C PHE A 5 -8.35 -15.75 21.18
N TYR A 6 -8.64 -14.52 21.57
CA TYR A 6 -8.91 -14.22 22.97
C TYR A 6 -10.36 -14.61 23.31
N ASP A 7 -10.54 -15.40 24.36
CA ASP A 7 -11.83 -15.78 24.93
C ASP A 7 -12.04 -15.01 26.25
N PRO A 8 -12.97 -14.03 26.27
CA PRO A 8 -13.28 -13.27 27.48
C PRO A 8 -13.89 -14.11 28.61
N ALA A 9 -14.54 -15.24 28.31
CA ALA A 9 -15.15 -16.08 29.33
C ALA A 9 -14.10 -16.84 30.15
N SER A 10 -13.01 -17.24 29.52
CA SER A 10 -11.87 -17.88 30.19
C SER A 10 -10.74 -16.92 30.56
N ASP A 11 -10.81 -15.65 30.16
CA ASP A 11 -9.71 -14.66 30.21
C ASP A 11 -8.40 -15.24 29.64
N GLY A 12 -8.47 -15.84 28.44
CA GLY A 12 -7.37 -16.63 27.90
C GLY A 12 -7.28 -16.61 26.37
N TRP A 13 -6.12 -17.01 25.85
CA TRP A 13 -5.88 -17.15 24.41
C TRP A 13 -5.96 -18.62 23.99
N HIS A 14 -6.66 -18.87 22.88
CA HIS A 14 -6.81 -20.19 22.28
C HIS A 14 -6.18 -20.22 20.89
N ARG A 15 -5.35 -21.23 20.65
CA ARG A 15 -4.69 -21.45 19.36
C ARG A 15 -5.59 -22.27 18.44
N GLY A 16 -5.87 -21.74 17.25
CA GLY A 16 -6.52 -22.47 16.17
C GLY A 16 -5.60 -23.50 15.50
N PRO A 17 -6.14 -24.30 14.57
CA PRO A 17 -5.34 -25.26 13.81
C PRO A 17 -4.28 -24.55 12.96
N SER A 18 -3.25 -25.30 12.54
CA SER A 18 -2.29 -24.81 11.55
C SER A 18 -2.99 -24.58 10.21
N LEU A 19 -2.82 -23.40 9.62
CA LEU A 19 -3.39 -23.02 8.31
C LEU A 19 -2.68 -23.72 7.14
N ASN A 20 -1.43 -24.11 7.32
CA ASN A 20 -0.61 -24.72 6.28
C ASN A 20 0.53 -25.56 6.87
N ASP A 21 1.17 -26.36 6.02
CA ASP A 21 2.28 -27.26 6.37
C ASP A 21 3.64 -26.56 6.54
N GLY A 22 3.73 -25.27 6.19
CA GLY A 22 4.96 -24.48 6.18
C GLY A 22 5.96 -24.83 5.07
N ARG A 23 5.63 -25.79 4.19
CA ARG A 23 6.49 -26.27 3.10
C ARG A 23 5.97 -25.86 1.74
N THR A 24 4.68 -26.06 1.45
CA THR A 24 4.05 -25.64 0.19
C THR A 24 4.14 -24.12 0.02
N PHE A 25 3.79 -23.40 1.09
CA PHE A 25 3.99 -21.96 1.21
C PHE A 25 4.76 -21.68 2.49
N ALA A 26 5.93 -21.06 2.37
CA ALA A 26 6.71 -20.59 3.52
C ALA A 26 6.16 -19.23 3.98
N ALA A 27 4.87 -19.22 4.34
CA ALA A 27 4.11 -18.01 4.62
C ALA A 27 4.36 -17.49 6.02
N ILE A 28 4.55 -16.17 6.13
CA ILE A 28 4.75 -15.41 7.37
C ILE A 28 4.14 -14.01 7.22
N GLN A 29 4.06 -13.27 8.33
CA GLN A 29 3.61 -11.86 8.36
C GLN A 29 2.27 -11.64 7.64
N PRO A 30 1.16 -12.17 8.20
CA PRO A 30 -0.16 -12.02 7.61
C PRO A 30 -0.72 -10.61 7.82
N CYS A 31 -1.62 -10.19 6.93
CA CYS A 31 -2.62 -9.16 7.20
C CYS A 31 -4.04 -9.75 7.04
N LEU A 32 -4.97 -9.26 7.84
CA LEU A 32 -6.36 -9.71 7.86
C LEU A 32 -7.27 -8.63 7.29
N LEU A 33 -8.24 -9.05 6.49
CA LEU A 33 -9.19 -8.22 5.78
C LEU A 33 -10.60 -8.74 6.01
N THR A 34 -11.56 -7.84 6.17
CA THR A 34 -12.97 -8.22 6.22
C THR A 34 -13.68 -7.75 4.96
N HIS A 35 -14.32 -8.67 4.25
CA HIS A 35 -15.09 -8.37 3.05
C HIS A 35 -16.57 -8.11 3.39
N PRO A 36 -17.33 -7.43 2.52
CA PRO A 36 -18.78 -7.35 2.64
C PRO A 36 -19.39 -8.74 2.84
N GLY A 37 -20.30 -8.87 3.82
CA GLY A 37 -20.90 -10.16 4.20
C GLY A 37 -20.16 -10.91 5.32
N GLY A 38 -19.04 -10.38 5.83
CA GLY A 38 -18.36 -10.91 7.02
C GLY A 38 -17.32 -11.99 6.76
N GLU A 39 -17.06 -12.32 5.48
CA GLU A 39 -15.93 -13.18 5.13
C GLU A 39 -14.61 -12.50 5.51
N THR A 40 -13.71 -13.26 6.13
CA THR A 40 -12.36 -12.79 6.45
C THR A 40 -11.38 -13.37 5.45
N GLN A 41 -10.51 -12.54 4.89
CA GLN A 41 -9.39 -12.96 4.06
C GLN A 41 -8.07 -12.71 4.80
N MET A 42 -7.15 -13.65 4.67
CA MET A 42 -5.76 -13.47 5.06
C MET A 42 -4.92 -13.33 3.79
N LEU A 43 -4.04 -12.33 3.77
CA LEU A 43 -2.95 -12.21 2.80
C LEU A 43 -1.63 -12.38 3.54
N CYS A 44 -0.68 -13.08 2.94
CA CYS A 44 0.60 -13.38 3.58
C CYS A 44 1.77 -13.12 2.63
N ARG A 45 2.85 -12.60 3.19
CA ARG A 45 4.18 -12.72 2.57
C ARG A 45 4.56 -14.19 2.48
N THR A 46 5.21 -14.58 1.38
CA THR A 46 5.72 -15.95 1.17
C THR A 46 7.13 -15.92 0.56
N ARG A 47 7.84 -17.05 0.61
CA ARG A 47 9.11 -17.23 -0.13
C ARG A 47 8.90 -17.73 -1.57
N GLN A 48 7.66 -17.84 -2.02
CA GLN A 48 7.28 -18.38 -3.33
C GLN A 48 7.14 -17.28 -4.40
N ALA A 49 7.75 -16.12 -4.18
CA ALA A 49 7.70 -14.97 -5.09
C ALA A 49 6.26 -14.41 -5.34
N THR A 50 5.30 -14.72 -4.47
CA THR A 50 3.88 -14.34 -4.57
C THR A 50 3.29 -14.02 -3.20
N ILE A 51 2.23 -13.24 -3.15
CA ILE A 51 1.38 -13.13 -1.96
C ILE A 51 0.49 -14.36 -1.87
N GLY A 52 0.49 -15.02 -0.71
CA GLY A 52 -0.43 -16.12 -0.43
C GLY A 52 -1.77 -15.59 0.09
N SER A 53 -2.87 -16.28 -0.21
CA SER A 53 -4.20 -15.94 0.29
C SER A 53 -5.02 -17.15 0.72
N CYS A 54 -5.78 -17.00 1.81
CA CYS A 54 -6.83 -17.92 2.21
C CYS A 54 -8.02 -17.14 2.81
N ARG A 55 -9.18 -17.79 2.92
CA ARG A 55 -10.44 -17.18 3.37
C ARG A 55 -11.10 -17.99 4.47
N SER A 56 -11.90 -17.30 5.27
CA SER A 56 -12.70 -17.86 6.35
C SER A 56 -14.11 -17.27 6.32
N GLN A 57 -15.11 -18.14 6.49
CA GLN A 57 -16.53 -17.76 6.54
C GLN A 57 -17.11 -17.82 7.95
N ASP A 58 -16.31 -18.20 8.96
CA ASP A 58 -16.75 -18.48 10.33
C ASP A 58 -15.99 -17.65 11.39
N GLY A 59 -15.51 -16.46 10.98
CA GLY A 59 -14.80 -15.54 11.86
C GLY A 59 -13.36 -15.95 12.15
N GLY A 60 -12.71 -16.67 11.22
CA GLY A 60 -11.33 -17.11 11.32
C GLY A 60 -11.12 -18.48 11.98
N LYS A 61 -12.19 -19.18 12.38
CA LYS A 61 -12.08 -20.48 13.07
C LYS A 61 -11.57 -21.56 12.14
N THR A 62 -12.06 -21.58 10.90
CA THR A 62 -11.57 -22.44 9.82
C THR A 62 -11.17 -21.60 8.60
N TRP A 63 -10.24 -22.13 7.82
CA TRP A 63 -9.67 -21.46 6.65
C TRP A 63 -9.67 -22.39 5.45
N SER A 64 -9.88 -21.81 4.27
CA SER A 64 -9.56 -22.48 3.00
C SER A 64 -8.05 -22.80 2.94
N PRO A 65 -7.63 -23.71 2.05
CA PRO A 65 -6.22 -23.86 1.72
C PRO A 65 -5.57 -22.51 1.36
N LEU A 66 -4.29 -22.37 1.68
CA LEU A 66 -3.48 -21.23 1.27
C LEU A 66 -3.08 -21.37 -0.20
N GLU A 67 -3.43 -20.39 -1.01
CA GLU A 67 -3.22 -20.38 -2.45
C GLU A 67 -2.38 -19.17 -2.88
N ALA A 68 -1.74 -19.25 -4.05
CA ALA A 68 -1.05 -18.10 -4.64
C ALA A 68 -2.08 -17.09 -5.16
N SER A 69 -1.85 -15.80 -4.91
CA SER A 69 -2.59 -14.71 -5.56
C SER A 69 -1.97 -14.34 -6.91
N GLU A 70 -2.63 -13.45 -7.65
CA GLU A 70 -2.08 -12.85 -8.87
C GLU A 70 -0.93 -11.86 -8.62
N LEU A 71 -0.65 -11.52 -7.35
CA LEU A 71 0.31 -10.48 -6.99
C LEU A 71 1.71 -11.05 -6.73
N PRO A 72 2.77 -10.48 -7.33
CA PRO A 72 4.14 -10.85 -7.01
C PRO A 72 4.52 -10.31 -5.62
N ASN A 73 5.47 -10.98 -4.97
CA ASN A 73 6.10 -10.46 -3.75
C ASN A 73 7.51 -11.05 -3.56
N PRO A 74 8.54 -10.26 -3.27
CA PRO A 74 9.93 -10.70 -3.23
C PRO A 74 10.35 -11.24 -1.84
N ASP A 75 9.44 -11.89 -1.11
CA ASP A 75 9.61 -12.20 0.32
C ASP A 75 9.78 -10.92 1.17
N SER A 76 8.95 -9.90 0.91
CA SER A 76 8.92 -8.65 1.66
C SER A 76 7.58 -8.43 2.37
N GLY A 77 7.61 -7.69 3.48
CA GLY A 77 6.41 -7.41 4.27
C GLY A 77 5.33 -6.68 3.45
N ILE A 78 4.08 -6.99 3.78
CA ILE A 78 2.88 -6.38 3.21
C ILE A 78 2.01 -5.87 4.35
N ASP A 79 1.13 -4.92 4.06
CA ASP A 79 0.05 -4.55 4.97
C ASP A 79 -1.14 -4.02 4.17
N ALA A 80 -2.34 -4.11 4.74
CA ALA A 80 -3.56 -3.71 4.04
C ALA A 80 -4.61 -3.15 5.01
N VAL A 81 -5.48 -2.30 4.47
CA VAL A 81 -6.57 -1.67 5.23
C VAL A 81 -7.89 -1.75 4.46
N ASN A 82 -8.98 -2.01 5.17
CA ASN A 82 -10.33 -1.84 4.65
C ASN A 82 -10.67 -0.34 4.57
N LEU A 83 -11.08 0.12 3.39
CA LEU A 83 -11.60 1.46 3.19
C LEU A 83 -13.08 1.53 3.58
N ALA A 84 -13.58 2.74 3.88
CA ALA A 84 -15.00 2.95 4.20
C ALA A 84 -15.94 2.56 3.05
N SER A 85 -15.43 2.49 1.81
CA SER A 85 -16.17 2.00 0.65
C SER A 85 -16.37 0.49 0.63
N GLY A 86 -15.74 -0.26 1.53
CA GLY A 86 -15.69 -1.73 1.52
C GLY A 86 -14.58 -2.32 0.64
N HIS A 87 -13.86 -1.48 -0.14
CA HIS A 87 -12.66 -1.91 -0.86
C HIS A 87 -11.49 -2.13 0.11
N VAL A 88 -10.50 -2.90 -0.34
CA VAL A 88 -9.23 -3.12 0.36
C VAL A 88 -8.12 -2.37 -0.36
N LEU A 89 -7.28 -1.69 0.41
CA LEU A 89 -6.05 -1.07 -0.08
C LEU A 89 -4.84 -1.82 0.49
N LEU A 90 -3.97 -2.33 -0.39
CA LEU A 90 -2.79 -3.13 -0.07
C LEU A 90 -1.52 -2.36 -0.44
N VAL A 91 -0.57 -2.31 0.49
CA VAL A 91 0.79 -1.85 0.25
C VAL A 91 1.76 -3.03 0.26
N TYR A 92 2.55 -3.14 -0.81
CA TYR A 92 3.47 -4.27 -1.04
C TYR A 92 4.52 -3.91 -2.10
N ASN A 93 5.55 -4.74 -2.25
CA ASN A 93 6.48 -4.60 -3.38
C ASN A 93 5.97 -5.40 -4.58
N HIS A 94 5.61 -4.72 -5.68
CA HIS A 94 5.20 -5.37 -6.92
C HIS A 94 6.43 -5.88 -7.69
N SER A 95 7.07 -6.93 -7.16
CA SER A 95 8.32 -7.51 -7.68
C SER A 95 8.47 -8.94 -7.17
N GLN A 96 9.20 -9.78 -7.91
CA GLN A 96 9.53 -11.15 -7.49
C GLN A 96 10.92 -11.25 -6.84
N THR A 97 11.78 -10.24 -7.02
CA THR A 97 13.22 -10.36 -6.70
C THR A 97 13.74 -9.25 -5.81
N GLY A 98 13.07 -8.09 -5.74
CA GLY A 98 13.62 -6.91 -5.06
C GLY A 98 12.56 -6.09 -4.33
N ARG A 99 12.99 -5.38 -3.28
CA ARG A 99 12.12 -4.53 -2.45
C ARG A 99 11.91 -3.12 -3.02
N SER A 100 11.88 -3.05 -4.35
CA SER A 100 11.52 -1.89 -5.14
C SER A 100 10.90 -2.40 -6.45
N PRO A 101 9.80 -1.80 -6.95
CA PRO A 101 9.07 -0.67 -6.36
C PRO A 101 8.30 -1.03 -5.07
N LEU A 102 7.88 -0.01 -4.30
CA LEU A 102 6.86 -0.13 -3.25
C LEU A 102 5.57 0.50 -3.76
N ASN A 103 4.50 -0.28 -3.78
CA ASN A 103 3.28 -0.02 -4.54
C ASN A 103 2.05 -0.01 -3.64
N LEU A 104 1.00 0.65 -4.10
CA LEU A 104 -0.35 0.59 -3.54
C LEU A 104 -1.32 0.04 -4.59
N ALA A 105 -2.02 -1.05 -4.26
CA ALA A 105 -3.07 -1.65 -5.09
C ALA A 105 -4.39 -1.72 -4.33
N ILE A 106 -5.51 -1.68 -5.05
CA ILE A 106 -6.85 -1.70 -4.49
C ILE A 106 -7.67 -2.85 -5.08
N SER A 107 -8.54 -3.44 -4.29
CA SER A 107 -9.44 -4.50 -4.72
C SER A 107 -10.80 -4.41 -4.04
N SER A 108 -11.86 -4.81 -4.75
CA SER A 108 -13.22 -4.93 -4.19
C SER A 108 -13.52 -6.32 -3.63
N ASP A 109 -12.76 -7.33 -4.04
CA ASP A 109 -12.98 -8.74 -3.67
C ASP A 109 -11.75 -9.41 -3.05
N GLY A 110 -10.60 -8.73 -3.05
CA GLY A 110 -9.30 -9.24 -2.60
C GLY A 110 -8.72 -10.33 -3.51
N LYS A 111 -9.26 -10.53 -4.71
CA LYS A 111 -8.78 -11.49 -5.72
C LYS A 111 -8.22 -10.76 -6.92
N HIS A 112 -8.96 -9.78 -7.42
CA HIS A 112 -8.59 -8.97 -8.57
C HIS A 112 -8.19 -7.58 -8.14
N TRP A 113 -7.01 -7.15 -8.56
CA TRP A 113 -6.40 -5.93 -8.07
C TRP A 113 -6.22 -4.91 -9.20
N SER A 114 -6.37 -3.64 -8.84
CA SER A 114 -6.05 -2.49 -9.68
C SER A 114 -4.91 -1.69 -9.05
N ALA A 115 -4.05 -1.11 -9.87
CA ALA A 115 -2.98 -0.24 -9.41
C ALA A 115 -3.56 1.09 -8.91
N VAL A 116 -3.07 1.59 -7.78
CA VAL A 116 -3.38 2.95 -7.28
C VAL A 116 -2.23 3.90 -7.55
N GLY A 117 -1.02 3.48 -7.26
CA GLY A 117 0.17 4.29 -7.46
C GLY A 117 1.41 3.71 -6.81
N VAL A 118 2.52 4.41 -6.97
CA VAL A 118 3.83 3.97 -6.49
C VAL A 118 4.32 4.91 -5.40
N LEU A 119 4.71 4.36 -4.25
CA LEU A 119 5.33 5.13 -3.15
C LEU A 119 6.82 5.33 -3.44
N GLU A 120 7.49 4.30 -3.95
CA GLU A 120 8.93 4.26 -4.28
C GLU A 120 9.19 3.45 -5.55
N ASP A 121 9.91 4.02 -6.51
CA ASP A 121 10.21 3.48 -7.84
C ASP A 121 11.71 3.53 -8.19
N GLU A 122 12.52 4.10 -7.31
CA GLU A 122 13.97 4.15 -7.47
C GLU A 122 14.64 2.85 -6.99
N PRO A 123 15.87 2.53 -7.43
CA PRO A 123 16.65 1.46 -6.83
C PRO A 123 16.80 1.64 -5.32
N GLY A 124 16.50 0.60 -4.54
CA GLY A 124 16.57 0.68 -3.09
C GLY A 124 15.89 -0.47 -2.36
N GLU A 125 15.85 -0.35 -1.04
CA GLU A 125 15.17 -1.26 -0.12
C GLU A 125 14.03 -0.54 0.60
N PHE A 126 12.78 -0.80 0.20
CA PHE A 126 11.58 -0.24 0.83
C PHE A 126 10.77 -1.38 1.44
N SER A 127 10.71 -1.41 2.77
CA SER A 127 10.29 -2.61 3.51
C SER A 127 9.38 -2.30 4.68
N TYR A 128 8.70 -3.34 5.17
CA TYR A 128 7.86 -3.32 6.37
C TYR A 128 6.88 -2.14 6.37
N PRO A 129 6.00 -2.09 5.35
CA PRO A 129 4.97 -1.07 5.34
C PRO A 129 3.97 -1.32 6.47
N ALA A 130 3.35 -0.25 6.94
CA ALA A 130 2.14 -0.28 7.73
C ALA A 130 1.15 0.74 7.15
N ILE A 131 -0.13 0.38 7.08
CA ILE A 131 -1.17 1.21 6.48
C ILE A 131 -2.41 1.27 7.37
N ILE A 132 -2.91 2.48 7.58
CA ILE A 132 -4.17 2.73 8.29
C ILE A 132 -4.99 3.79 7.54
N MET A 133 -6.29 3.83 7.81
CA MET A 133 -7.16 4.92 7.40
C MET A 133 -7.72 5.59 8.66
N ASP A 134 -7.64 6.91 8.73
CA ASP A 134 -8.22 7.67 9.83
C ASP A 134 -9.73 7.91 9.63
N THR A 135 -10.39 8.45 10.66
CA THR A 135 -11.82 8.76 10.62
C THR A 135 -12.19 9.92 9.69
N ALA A 136 -11.20 10.68 9.20
CA ALA A 136 -11.38 11.73 8.21
C ALA A 136 -11.21 11.21 6.76
N GLY A 137 -11.02 9.91 6.57
CA GLY A 137 -10.85 9.30 5.25
C GLY A 137 -9.46 9.47 4.65
N ARG A 138 -8.46 9.84 5.46
CA ARG A 138 -7.06 9.91 5.04
C ARG A 138 -6.38 8.57 5.24
N VAL A 139 -5.70 8.10 4.21
CA VAL A 139 -4.83 6.92 4.27
C VAL A 139 -3.45 7.37 4.72
N HIS A 140 -2.88 6.68 5.70
CA HIS A 140 -1.53 6.87 6.21
C HIS A 140 -0.72 5.61 5.92
N VAL A 141 0.42 5.77 5.27
CA VAL A 141 1.37 4.68 5.03
C VAL A 141 2.71 5.05 5.64
N THR A 142 3.25 4.17 6.48
CA THR A 142 4.65 4.25 6.95
C THR A 142 5.45 3.08 6.45
N TYR A 143 6.75 3.26 6.21
CA TYR A 143 7.63 2.17 5.78
C TYR A 143 9.09 2.49 6.05
N THR A 144 9.90 1.44 6.14
CA THR A 144 11.36 1.57 6.22
C THR A 144 11.94 1.94 4.86
N TRP A 145 12.66 3.05 4.79
CA TRP A 145 13.33 3.53 3.59
C TRP A 145 14.84 3.29 3.70
N ASN A 146 15.37 2.41 2.85
CA ASN A 146 16.78 2.00 2.78
C ASN A 146 17.40 1.65 4.14
N ARG A 147 16.58 1.17 5.09
CA ARG A 147 16.97 0.87 6.49
C ARG A 147 17.62 2.04 7.24
N ARG A 148 17.37 3.28 6.79
CA ARG A 148 17.96 4.50 7.35
C ARG A 148 16.95 5.40 8.05
N ARG A 149 15.68 5.34 7.63
CA ARG A 149 14.60 6.17 8.16
C ARG A 149 13.26 5.47 7.99
N ILE A 150 12.27 5.95 8.73
CA ILE A 150 10.87 5.68 8.44
C ILE A 150 10.34 6.83 7.59
N ARG A 151 9.72 6.51 6.44
CA ARG A 151 9.00 7.49 5.62
C ARG A 151 7.51 7.37 5.91
N HIS A 152 6.83 8.50 5.94
CA HIS A 152 5.38 8.60 6.08
C HIS A 152 4.80 9.29 4.85
N VAL A 153 3.74 8.72 4.29
CA VAL A 153 2.96 9.29 3.18
C VAL A 153 1.50 9.29 3.58
N ALA A 154 0.78 10.38 3.29
CA ALA A 154 -0.65 10.43 3.51
C ALA A 154 -1.39 11.11 2.35
N PHE A 155 -2.57 10.60 2.02
CA PHE A 155 -3.43 11.08 0.94
C PHE A 155 -4.89 10.75 1.27
N LEU A 156 -5.85 11.40 0.62
CA LEU A 156 -7.27 11.12 0.85
C LEU A 156 -7.69 9.89 0.04
N ALA A 157 -8.52 9.02 0.64
CA ALA A 157 -9.03 7.85 -0.05
C ALA A 157 -9.88 8.23 -1.28
N GLU A 158 -10.59 9.36 -1.23
CA GLU A 158 -11.37 9.90 -2.34
C GLU A 158 -10.53 10.35 -3.55
N ASP A 159 -9.23 10.56 -3.37
CA ASP A 159 -8.30 10.92 -4.46
C ASP A 159 -7.82 9.68 -5.25
N ILE A 160 -8.12 8.46 -4.77
CA ILE A 160 -7.70 7.22 -5.44
C ILE A 160 -8.39 7.10 -6.80
N ARG A 161 -7.57 6.86 -7.84
CA ARG A 161 -8.03 6.58 -9.21
C ARG A 161 -7.41 5.24 -9.64
N PRO A 162 -8.14 4.12 -9.51
CA PRO A 162 -7.61 2.81 -9.86
C PRO A 162 -7.32 2.71 -11.36
N LEU A 163 -6.20 2.06 -11.69
CA LEU A 163 -5.79 1.74 -13.06
C LEU A 163 -5.74 0.21 -13.21
N PRO A 164 -6.24 -0.35 -14.33
CA PRO A 164 -6.19 -1.79 -14.56
C PRO A 164 -4.74 -2.30 -14.63
N MET A 165 -4.50 -3.48 -14.07
CA MET A 165 -3.26 -4.23 -14.26
C MET A 165 -3.48 -5.28 -15.35
N GLU A 166 -2.93 -5.05 -16.54
CA GLU A 166 -3.05 -6.00 -17.64
C GLU A 166 -2.04 -7.15 -17.44
N HIS A 167 -2.53 -8.39 -17.40
CA HIS A 167 -1.70 -9.59 -17.20
C HIS A 167 -0.81 -9.51 -15.94
N GLY A 168 -1.31 -8.87 -14.87
CA GLY A 168 -0.57 -8.67 -13.63
C GLY A 168 0.57 -7.65 -13.71
N MET A 169 0.70 -6.92 -14.82
CA MET A 169 1.74 -5.90 -15.01
C MET A 169 1.30 -4.56 -14.42
N TRP A 170 2.22 -3.88 -13.75
CA TRP A 170 2.00 -2.52 -13.28
C TRP A 170 1.85 -1.54 -14.47
N PRO A 171 0.78 -0.72 -14.53
CA PRO A 171 0.54 0.15 -15.68
C PRO A 171 1.55 1.30 -15.74
N ALA A 172 1.98 1.64 -16.96
CA ALA A 172 2.77 2.83 -17.21
C ALA A 172 1.99 4.10 -16.84
N GLY A 173 2.66 5.07 -16.22
CA GLY A 173 2.02 6.34 -15.82
C GLY A 173 1.22 6.29 -14.51
N ALA A 174 1.24 5.18 -13.77
CA ALA A 174 0.71 5.15 -12.41
C ALA A 174 1.32 6.28 -11.56
N PRO A 175 0.51 7.03 -10.78
CA PRO A 175 1.01 8.23 -10.12
C PRO A 175 2.00 7.91 -9.00
N LYS A 176 2.99 8.79 -8.82
CA LYS A 176 3.84 8.80 -7.63
C LYS A 176 3.05 9.36 -6.45
N LEU A 177 2.90 8.56 -5.40
CA LEU A 177 2.16 8.94 -4.20
C LEU A 177 3.11 9.59 -3.17
N GLY A 178 2.63 10.63 -2.49
CA GLY A 178 3.42 11.32 -1.47
C GLY A 178 4.63 12.11 -1.99
N ALA A 179 4.66 12.43 -3.28
CA ALA A 179 5.55 13.49 -3.77
C ALA A 179 5.16 14.82 -3.09
N PRO A 180 6.13 15.66 -2.69
CA PRO A 180 5.79 17.01 -2.22
C PRO A 180 4.94 17.69 -3.30
N LYS A 181 3.78 18.24 -2.93
CA LYS A 181 3.09 19.18 -3.82
C LYS A 181 4.09 20.31 -4.06
N LEU A 182 4.72 20.34 -5.24
CA LEU A 182 5.52 21.48 -5.64
C LEU A 182 4.61 22.71 -5.50
N PRO A 183 5.06 23.79 -4.85
CA PRO A 183 4.31 25.03 -4.90
C PRO A 183 4.04 25.36 -6.37
N PRO A 184 2.87 25.95 -6.69
CA PRO A 184 2.55 26.33 -8.06
C PRO A 184 3.74 27.10 -8.65
N SER A 185 4.15 26.73 -9.86
CA SER A 185 5.28 27.38 -10.52
C SER A 185 5.07 28.90 -10.45
N PRO A 186 6.07 29.69 -10.02
CA PRO A 186 5.92 31.14 -10.00
C PRO A 186 5.53 31.61 -11.41
N PRO A 187 4.65 32.62 -11.53
CA PRO A 187 4.22 33.11 -12.83
C PRO A 187 5.45 33.46 -13.69
N LYS A 188 5.43 33.06 -14.97
CA LYS A 188 6.54 33.25 -15.90
C LYS A 188 7.16 34.64 -15.73
N LEU A 189 8.48 34.68 -15.49
CA LEU A 189 9.31 35.88 -15.28
C LEU A 189 9.16 36.94 -16.39
N SER A 190 8.58 36.59 -17.54
CA SER A 190 8.20 37.54 -18.60
C SER A 190 7.24 38.63 -18.14
N ARG A 191 6.43 38.39 -17.10
CA ARG A 191 5.54 39.43 -16.51
C ARG A 191 6.24 40.34 -15.50
N LEU A 192 7.30 39.89 -14.82
CA LEU A 192 8.06 40.70 -13.84
C LEU A 192 9.03 41.69 -14.49
N ARG A 193 9.62 41.35 -15.64
CA ARG A 193 10.55 42.26 -16.36
C ARG A 193 9.89 43.55 -16.85
N ARG A 194 8.57 43.54 -17.07
CA ARG A 194 7.83 44.72 -17.55
C ARG A 194 7.52 45.74 -16.43
N ARG A 195 7.48 45.29 -15.16
CA ARG A 195 7.26 46.18 -13.99
C ARG A 195 8.55 46.84 -13.49
N TRP A 196 9.71 46.18 -13.59
CA TRP A 196 10.98 46.73 -13.13
C TRP A 196 11.53 47.88 -13.99
N ARG A 197 11.30 47.85 -15.32
CA ARG A 197 11.75 48.93 -16.23
C ARG A 197 10.91 50.21 -16.14
N ALA A 198 9.76 50.19 -15.49
CA ALA A 198 8.92 51.38 -15.31
C ALA A 198 9.24 52.17 -14.02
N ALA A 199 9.97 51.56 -13.07
CA ALA A 199 10.19 52.13 -11.74
C ALA A 199 11.58 52.78 -11.55
N VAL A 200 12.49 52.68 -12.52
CA VAL A 200 13.83 53.26 -12.44
C VAL A 200 14.04 54.22 -13.61
N LYS A 201 13.70 55.49 -13.43
CA LYS A 201 14.31 56.57 -14.21
C LYS A 201 15.66 56.91 -13.56
N PRO A 202 16.78 56.94 -14.30
CA PRO A 202 18.04 57.40 -13.74
C PRO A 202 17.93 58.89 -13.35
N PRO A 203 18.63 59.36 -12.30
CA PRO A 203 18.66 60.78 -11.95
C PRO A 203 19.44 61.56 -13.02
N GLU A 204 18.94 62.74 -13.40
CA GLU A 204 19.67 63.69 -14.26
C GLU A 204 20.88 64.24 -13.50
N MET A 205 22.07 64.10 -14.08
CA MET A 205 23.29 64.71 -13.56
C MET A 205 23.29 66.21 -13.91
N ARG A 206 23.51 67.05 -12.89
CA ARG A 206 23.90 68.45 -13.04
C ARG A 206 25.36 68.62 -12.64
#